data_AF-A0AAW1J3N7-F1
#
_entry.id   AF-A0AAW1J3N7-F1
#
_cell.length_a   1.000
_cell.length_b   1.000
_cell.length_c   1.000
_cell.angle_alpha   90.00
_cell.angle_beta   90.00
_cell.angle_gamma   90.00
#
_symmetry.space_group_name_H-M   'P 1'
#
loop_
_entity.id
_entity.type
_entity.pdbx_description
1 polymer ?
#
loop_
_entity_poly.entity_id
_entity_poly.type
_entity_poly.pdbx_seq_one_letter_code
_entity_poly.pdbx_strand_id
1 'polypeptide(L)'
;MAATSQTQLTHISTFNPFHHHNSTNPKFPHNNLQIIKFKKPIKLISKCLSNSNESTQKIVNEFDPKIPVEEALTPPSSWYTDPSFYSLELDFVFFKGWQFVGCVDQIKDANTYFTGRLGNVEYVICRDSDGEIHAFHNVCRHHASTLACGSGTKTCFVCPYHAWTYGLDGSLLRAPRITGIRNFVPKEFGLLPIRVATWGPFIVVNFGDLQADVDARFLEDEWLGSSAKLLSDNGVDSSLSYICRREYTLDCNWKVFCDNYLDGGYHVPYAHKNLASGLDLDSYTTQIFERVSIQRCAGASTENGGDFDRLGSKALYAFVYPNFMINRYGPWLDTNLVVPLGPRKCKVVFDYFLDGSLADDKAFIDRSLKDSEQVQMEDIILCEGVQRGLESPAFKYGRYAPTVEQAMHHFHCLLHTSLTLT
;
A
#
# COMPACT_ATOMS: atom_id res chain seq x y z
N MET A 1 -49.56 50.59 -46.56
CA MET A 1 -50.02 49.45 -45.72
C MET A 1 -49.12 49.45 -44.51
N ALA A 2 -49.40 50.35 -43.56
CA ALA A 2 -50.32 50.14 -42.44
C ALA A 2 -49.74 49.12 -41.44
N ALA A 3 -49.52 49.42 -40.18
CA ALA A 3 -49.60 50.64 -39.40
C ALA A 3 -49.02 50.27 -38.01
N THR A 4 -48.39 51.24 -37.34
CA THR A 4 -48.54 51.53 -35.88
C THR A 4 -48.03 50.48 -34.87
N SER A 5 -47.32 50.80 -33.79
CA SER A 5 -47.10 52.10 -33.12
C SER A 5 -46.21 51.92 -31.88
N GLN A 6 -45.32 52.91 -31.64
CA GLN A 6 -45.07 53.62 -30.36
C GLN A 6 -44.46 52.82 -29.17
N THR A 7 -43.51 53.29 -28.36
CA THR A 7 -43.04 54.66 -28.07
C THR A 7 -41.66 54.67 -27.39
N GLN A 8 -40.88 55.70 -27.76
CA GLN A 8 -39.81 56.50 -27.12
C GLN A 8 -39.41 56.25 -25.64
N LEU A 9 -38.11 56.18 -25.31
CA LEU A 9 -37.18 57.28 -24.91
C LEU A 9 -37.68 58.05 -23.66
N THR A 10 -36.93 58.16 -22.56
CA THR A 10 -35.84 59.14 -22.42
C THR A 10 -34.80 58.81 -21.33
N HIS A 11 -33.55 59.19 -21.62
CA HIS A 11 -32.39 59.48 -20.76
C HIS A 11 -32.72 60.21 -19.45
N ILE A 12 -31.88 60.05 -18.39
CA ILE A 12 -30.94 61.08 -17.87
C ILE A 12 -29.77 60.39 -17.12
N SER A 13 -28.56 60.90 -17.41
CA SER A 13 -27.22 60.65 -16.88
C SER A 13 -27.02 60.86 -15.38
N THR A 14 -25.98 60.27 -14.78
CA THR A 14 -24.84 61.03 -14.19
C THR A 14 -23.74 60.13 -13.58
N PHE A 15 -22.49 60.44 -13.95
CA PHE A 15 -21.24 60.43 -13.15
C PHE A 15 -20.42 59.14 -12.85
N ASN A 16 -19.20 59.19 -13.41
CA ASN A 16 -17.88 58.59 -13.11
C ASN A 16 -17.41 58.80 -11.63
N PRO A 17 -16.21 58.36 -11.17
CA PRO A 17 -15.51 57.05 -11.25
C PRO A 17 -14.82 56.64 -9.90
N PHE A 18 -14.13 55.48 -9.88
CA PHE A 18 -13.09 55.01 -8.92
C PHE A 18 -13.41 54.90 -7.41
N HIS A 19 -13.33 53.67 -6.85
CA HIS A 19 -12.30 53.31 -5.88
C HIS A 19 -12.33 51.81 -5.49
N HIS A 20 -11.14 51.21 -5.51
CA HIS A 20 -10.65 50.01 -4.81
C HIS A 20 -11.67 48.96 -4.33
N HIS A 21 -11.72 47.82 -5.05
CA HIS A 21 -12.06 46.54 -4.43
C HIS A 21 -10.81 45.67 -4.30
N ASN A 22 -10.44 45.45 -3.03
CA ASN A 22 -9.53 44.40 -2.60
C ASN A 22 -10.02 43.06 -3.15
N SER A 23 -9.10 42.35 -3.80
CA SER A 23 -9.22 40.94 -4.12
C SER A 23 -9.22 40.15 -2.80
N THR A 24 -10.34 39.52 -2.49
CA THR A 24 -10.40 38.39 -1.56
C THR A 24 -10.61 37.15 -2.40
N ASN A 25 -9.54 36.36 -2.55
CA ASN A 25 -9.58 34.99 -3.09
C ASN A 25 -10.68 34.17 -2.39
N PRO A 26 -11.53 33.43 -3.13
CA PRO A 26 -12.41 32.46 -2.52
C PRO A 26 -11.56 31.30 -1.99
N LYS A 27 -11.66 31.04 -0.68
CA LYS A 27 -11.11 29.86 -0.02
C LYS A 27 -11.76 28.61 -0.60
N PHE A 28 -10.95 27.70 -1.16
CA PHE A 28 -11.37 26.35 -1.49
C PHE A 28 -11.47 25.52 -0.19
N PRO A 29 -12.47 24.63 -0.05
CA PRO A 29 -12.61 23.77 1.12
C PRO A 29 -11.62 22.59 1.06
N HIS A 30 -10.90 22.35 2.16
CA HIS A 30 -10.21 21.09 2.42
C HIS A 30 -11.26 19.99 2.70
N ASN A 31 -11.35 19.01 1.80
CA ASN A 31 -12.21 17.82 1.85
C ASN A 31 -11.39 16.70 1.17
N ASN A 32 -11.26 15.44 1.62
CA ASN A 32 -12.18 14.54 2.32
C ASN A 32 -11.40 13.47 3.11
N LEU A 33 -11.82 13.15 4.34
CA LEU A 33 -11.42 11.97 5.12
C LEU A 33 -12.69 11.37 5.75
N GLN A 34 -12.99 10.10 5.47
CA GLN A 34 -14.13 9.38 6.05
C GLN A 34 -13.62 8.38 7.11
N ILE A 35 -14.20 8.45 8.32
CA ILE A 35 -13.88 7.58 9.47
C ILE A 35 -15.16 6.81 9.85
N ILE A 36 -15.06 5.48 9.89
CA ILE A 36 -16.19 4.58 10.13
C ILE A 36 -16.21 4.10 11.59
N LYS A 37 -17.38 4.22 12.23
CA LYS A 37 -17.63 3.81 13.62
C LYS A 37 -18.16 2.38 13.69
N PHE A 38 -17.55 1.53 14.52
CA PHE A 38 -18.08 0.18 14.82
C PHE A 38 -18.77 0.14 16.20
N LYS A 39 -19.92 -0.56 16.30
CA LYS A 39 -20.62 -0.78 17.58
C LYS A 39 -20.35 -2.20 18.12
N LYS A 40 -19.59 -2.25 19.22
CA LYS A 40 -19.25 -3.35 20.15
C LYS A 40 -18.44 -4.55 19.59
N PRO A 41 -17.32 -4.92 20.26
CA PRO A 41 -16.42 -5.95 19.77
C PRO A 41 -16.92 -7.37 20.08
N ILE A 42 -16.84 -8.24 19.07
CA ILE A 42 -16.74 -9.69 19.26
C ILE A 42 -15.25 -9.96 19.49
N LYS A 43 -14.88 -10.58 20.62
CA LYS A 43 -13.51 -11.07 20.83
C LYS A 43 -13.20 -12.11 19.76
N LEU A 44 -12.40 -11.75 18.76
CA LEU A 44 -11.69 -12.72 17.95
C LEU A 44 -10.81 -13.53 18.91
N ILE A 45 -10.92 -14.86 18.87
CA ILE A 45 -9.90 -15.74 19.46
C ILE A 45 -8.69 -15.64 18.53
N SER A 46 -8.00 -14.49 18.55
CA SER A 46 -6.78 -14.18 17.81
C SER A 46 -5.55 -14.82 18.46
N LYS A 47 -5.74 -15.90 19.21
CA LYS A 47 -4.63 -16.73 19.66
C LYS A 47 -4.48 -17.86 18.65
N CYS A 48 -3.90 -17.54 17.48
CA CYS A 48 -2.87 -18.45 17.01
C CYS A 48 -1.84 -18.46 18.14
N LEU A 49 -1.90 -19.49 18.98
CA LEU A 49 -0.91 -19.77 20.01
C LEU A 49 0.39 -20.14 19.28
N SER A 50 1.10 -19.17 18.70
CA SER A 50 2.53 -19.31 18.58
C SER A 50 3.06 -19.00 19.97
N ASN A 51 3.25 -20.05 20.77
CA ASN A 51 4.39 -20.02 21.67
C ASN A 51 5.58 -19.77 20.75
N SER A 52 6.09 -18.53 20.70
CA SER A 52 7.38 -18.25 20.11
C SER A 52 8.33 -19.27 20.71
N ASN A 53 8.67 -20.30 19.94
CA ASN A 53 9.47 -21.39 20.47
C ASN A 53 10.82 -20.77 20.87
N GLU A 54 11.40 -21.19 21.98
CA GLU A 54 12.70 -20.71 22.45
C GLU A 54 13.76 -20.73 21.31
N SER A 55 13.61 -21.70 20.40
CA SER A 55 14.37 -21.81 19.16
C SER A 55 14.22 -20.63 18.19
N THR A 56 13.02 -20.10 17.95
CA THR A 56 12.81 -19.00 17.00
C THR A 56 13.27 -17.67 17.60
N GLN A 57 13.08 -17.46 18.91
CA GLN A 57 13.61 -16.27 19.58
C GLN A 57 15.14 -16.23 19.54
N LYS A 58 15.80 -17.40 19.65
CA LYS A 58 17.24 -17.50 19.48
C LYS A 58 17.69 -17.02 18.10
N ILE A 59 16.97 -17.38 17.03
CA ILE A 59 17.24 -16.93 15.65
C ILE A 59 17.06 -15.42 15.51
N VAL A 60 16.00 -14.84 16.10
CA VAL A 60 15.77 -13.38 16.09
C VAL A 60 16.95 -12.65 16.75
N ASN A 61 17.42 -13.16 17.90
CA ASN A 61 18.49 -12.53 18.69
C ASN A 61 19.90 -12.70 18.09
N GLU A 62 20.06 -13.40 16.96
CA GLU A 62 21.34 -13.45 16.23
C GLU A 62 21.65 -12.14 15.48
N PHE A 63 20.67 -11.24 15.34
CA PHE A 63 20.85 -9.88 14.86
C PHE A 63 20.74 -8.90 16.04
N ASP A 64 21.66 -7.95 16.16
CA ASP A 64 21.61 -6.90 17.20
C ASP A 64 21.35 -5.54 16.55
N PRO A 65 20.15 -4.95 16.73
CA PRO A 65 19.79 -3.66 16.11
C PRO A 65 20.53 -2.47 16.72
N LYS A 66 21.31 -2.66 17.80
CA LYS A 66 22.08 -1.59 18.45
C LYS A 66 23.46 -1.39 17.82
N ILE A 67 23.94 -2.35 17.04
CA ILE A 67 25.23 -2.24 16.36
C ILE A 67 25.04 -1.26 15.19
N PRO A 68 25.87 -0.22 15.06
CA PRO A 68 25.77 0.73 13.97
C PRO A 68 26.12 0.08 12.62
N VAL A 69 25.60 0.62 11.52
CA VAL A 69 25.64 0.00 10.18
C VAL A 69 27.08 -0.31 9.70
N GLU A 70 28.05 0.47 10.12
CA GLU A 70 29.48 0.31 9.81
C GLU A 70 30.07 -0.98 10.38
N GLU A 71 29.53 -1.46 11.50
CA GLU A 71 30.00 -2.64 12.23
C GLU A 71 29.04 -3.84 12.12
N ALA A 72 27.78 -3.58 11.76
CA ALA A 72 26.71 -4.55 11.75
C ALA A 72 26.91 -5.67 10.72
N LEU A 73 26.45 -6.86 11.12
CA LEU A 73 26.20 -7.98 10.21
C LEU A 73 24.76 -7.88 9.70
N THR A 74 24.50 -8.37 8.49
CA THR A 74 23.10 -8.60 8.06
C THR A 74 22.43 -9.64 8.96
N PRO A 75 21.09 -9.76 8.98
CA PRO A 75 20.45 -10.86 9.67
C PRO A 75 20.95 -12.23 9.18
N PRO A 76 20.89 -13.28 10.01
CA PRO A 76 21.31 -14.61 9.60
C PRO A 76 20.48 -15.11 8.43
N SER A 77 21.07 -15.97 7.59
CA SER A 77 20.36 -16.65 6.51
C SER A 77 19.12 -17.43 6.99
N SER A 78 19.07 -17.84 8.25
CA SER A 78 17.90 -18.48 8.88
C SER A 78 16.66 -17.59 8.93
N TRP A 79 16.78 -16.25 8.95
CA TRP A 79 15.62 -15.35 8.81
C TRP A 79 14.90 -15.53 7.48
N TYR A 80 15.62 -15.95 6.44
CA TYR A 80 15.10 -16.09 5.07
C TYR A 80 14.74 -17.52 4.71
N THR A 81 15.21 -18.50 5.48
CA THR A 81 15.15 -19.93 5.11
C THR A 81 14.42 -20.80 6.13
N ASP A 82 14.35 -20.40 7.40
CA ASP A 82 13.67 -21.18 8.44
C ASP A 82 12.14 -21.02 8.34
N PRO A 83 11.37 -22.12 8.13
CA PRO A 83 9.92 -22.04 8.00
C PRO A 83 9.19 -21.52 9.25
N SER A 84 9.77 -21.68 10.44
CA SER A 84 9.17 -21.17 11.69
C SER A 84 9.20 -19.64 11.74
N PHE A 85 10.16 -19.01 11.06
CA PHE A 85 10.31 -17.56 11.01
C PHE A 85 9.14 -16.92 10.24
N TYR A 86 8.67 -17.54 9.15
CA TYR A 86 7.51 -17.06 8.40
C TYR A 86 6.24 -16.96 9.26
N SER A 87 5.97 -17.99 10.09
CA SER A 87 4.81 -17.95 11.00
C SER A 87 4.95 -16.83 12.04
N LEU A 88 6.16 -16.63 12.57
CA LEU A 88 6.45 -15.54 13.51
C LEU A 88 6.22 -14.17 12.85
N GLU A 89 6.69 -13.97 11.62
CA GLU A 89 6.49 -12.74 10.86
C GLU A 89 5.00 -12.45 10.63
N LEU A 90 4.20 -13.47 10.29
CA LEU A 90 2.76 -13.27 10.16
C LEU A 90 2.15 -12.72 11.45
N ASP A 91 2.44 -13.34 12.59
CA ASP A 91 1.84 -13.01 13.88
C ASP A 91 2.30 -11.66 14.45
N PHE A 92 3.57 -11.30 14.27
CA PHE A 92 4.20 -10.15 14.92
C PHE A 92 4.50 -8.97 14.00
N VAL A 93 4.50 -9.17 12.67
CA VAL A 93 4.75 -8.12 11.69
C VAL A 93 3.48 -7.82 10.89
N PHE A 94 2.94 -8.81 10.19
CA PHE A 94 1.87 -8.58 9.23
C PHE A 94 0.49 -8.40 9.88
N PHE A 95 0.20 -9.13 10.95
CA PHE A 95 -1.05 -8.99 11.70
C PHE A 95 -1.00 -7.88 12.77
N LYS A 96 0.14 -7.16 12.86
CA LYS A 96 0.39 -6.07 13.81
C LYS A 96 0.73 -4.78 13.06
N GLY A 97 -0.30 -4.03 12.68
CA GLY A 97 -0.13 -2.73 12.04
C GLY A 97 -0.93 -2.59 10.75
N TRP A 98 -0.77 -1.44 10.11
CA TRP A 98 -1.41 -1.12 8.85
C TRP A 98 -0.70 -1.79 7.68
N GLN A 99 -1.49 -2.43 6.82
CA GLN A 99 -1.06 -3.16 5.63
C GLN A 99 -1.73 -2.52 4.42
N PHE A 100 -0.94 -2.12 3.44
CA PHE A 100 -1.47 -1.74 2.12
C PHE A 100 -2.10 -2.97 1.44
N VAL A 101 -3.31 -2.81 0.89
CA VAL A 101 -4.03 -3.92 0.24
C VAL A 101 -4.54 -3.60 -1.16
N GLY A 102 -4.56 -2.33 -1.56
CA GLY A 102 -5.02 -1.94 -2.88
C GLY A 102 -5.33 -0.46 -2.98
N CYS A 103 -5.92 -0.08 -4.10
CA CYS A 103 -6.14 1.30 -4.47
C CYS A 103 -7.63 1.64 -4.48
N VAL A 104 -7.96 2.90 -4.18
CA VAL A 104 -9.35 3.37 -4.14
C VAL A 104 -10.06 3.18 -5.50
N ASP A 105 -9.35 3.33 -6.61
CA ASP A 105 -9.88 3.10 -7.96
C ASP A 105 -10.38 1.67 -8.21
N GLN A 106 -9.86 0.66 -7.49
CA GLN A 106 -10.35 -0.72 -7.61
C GLN A 106 -11.80 -0.86 -7.14
N ILE A 107 -12.25 0.07 -6.28
CA ILE A 107 -13.62 0.16 -5.76
C ILE A 107 -14.18 1.57 -5.91
N LYS A 108 -13.96 2.19 -7.08
CA LYS A 108 -14.40 3.57 -7.35
C LYS A 108 -15.91 3.72 -7.24
N ASP A 109 -16.66 2.78 -7.82
CA ASP A 109 -18.11 2.82 -7.87
C ASP A 109 -18.75 2.17 -6.64
N ALA A 110 -19.94 2.63 -6.26
CA ALA A 110 -20.73 1.97 -5.22
C ALA A 110 -21.02 0.49 -5.58
N ASN A 111 -21.13 -0.35 -4.56
CA ASN A 111 -21.36 -1.80 -4.69
C ASN A 111 -20.22 -2.60 -5.31
N THR A 112 -19.02 -2.02 -5.45
CA THR A 112 -17.84 -2.75 -5.94
C THR A 112 -17.06 -3.39 -4.80
N TYR A 113 -16.35 -4.49 -5.09
CA TYR A 113 -15.49 -5.17 -4.14
C TYR A 113 -14.23 -5.73 -4.81
N PHE A 114 -13.21 -5.98 -3.99
CA PHE A 114 -12.11 -6.90 -4.32
C PHE A 114 -11.74 -7.75 -3.10
N THR A 115 -11.15 -8.92 -3.35
CA THR A 115 -10.69 -9.84 -2.31
C THR A 115 -9.18 -9.97 -2.34
N GLY A 116 -8.59 -10.30 -1.20
CA GLY A 116 -7.19 -10.66 -1.11
C GLY A 116 -6.91 -11.57 0.08
N ARG A 117 -5.64 -11.93 0.22
CA ARG A 117 -5.17 -12.84 1.25
C ARG A 117 -3.80 -12.41 1.78
N LEU A 118 -3.63 -12.47 3.10
CA LEU A 118 -2.34 -12.32 3.77
C LEU A 118 -2.14 -13.47 4.76
N GLY A 119 -1.14 -14.32 4.54
CA GLY A 119 -0.96 -15.54 5.32
C GLY A 119 -2.19 -16.46 5.24
N ASN A 120 -2.88 -16.63 6.36
CA ASN A 120 -4.13 -17.40 6.48
C ASN A 120 -5.39 -16.52 6.56
N VAL A 121 -5.26 -15.19 6.45
CA VAL A 121 -6.38 -14.26 6.52
C VAL A 121 -6.90 -13.97 5.11
N GLU A 122 -8.08 -14.51 4.80
CA GLU A 122 -8.87 -14.15 3.61
C GLU A 122 -9.70 -12.90 3.93
N TYR A 123 -9.61 -11.86 3.09
CA TYR A 123 -10.33 -10.60 3.29
C TYR A 123 -11.08 -10.14 2.04
N VAL A 124 -12.10 -9.32 2.26
CA VAL A 124 -12.85 -8.61 1.22
C VAL A 124 -12.91 -7.14 1.58
N ILE A 125 -12.62 -6.28 0.60
CA ILE A 125 -12.81 -4.83 0.67
C ILE A 125 -13.96 -4.48 -0.26
N CYS A 126 -14.91 -3.66 0.19
CA CYS A 126 -16.02 -3.23 -0.66
C CYS A 126 -16.44 -1.80 -0.37
N ARG A 127 -17.00 -1.14 -1.39
CA ARG A 127 -17.74 0.11 -1.22
C ARG A 127 -19.23 -0.21 -1.18
N ASP A 128 -19.92 0.22 -0.13
CA ASP A 128 -21.37 0.01 -0.02
C ASP A 128 -22.17 0.97 -0.93
N SER A 129 -23.50 0.90 -0.84
CA SER A 129 -24.40 1.77 -1.60
C SER A 129 -24.39 3.23 -1.15
N ASP A 130 -23.98 3.49 0.09
CA ASP A 130 -23.88 4.83 0.67
C ASP A 130 -22.52 5.48 0.38
N GLY A 131 -21.60 4.70 -0.20
CA GLY A 131 -20.28 5.14 -0.62
C GLY A 131 -19.17 4.85 0.40
N GLU A 132 -19.49 4.21 1.52
CA GLU A 132 -18.53 3.91 2.59
C GLU A 132 -17.70 2.66 2.25
N ILE A 133 -16.41 2.69 2.59
CA ILE A 133 -15.48 1.57 2.35
C ILE A 133 -15.43 0.66 3.57
N HIS A 134 -15.74 -0.61 3.40
CA HIS A 134 -15.68 -1.62 4.45
C HIS A 134 -14.64 -2.69 4.14
N ALA A 135 -14.09 -3.29 5.20
CA ALA A 135 -13.26 -4.48 5.11
C ALA A 135 -13.77 -5.55 6.07
N PHE A 136 -13.80 -6.80 5.62
CA PHE A 136 -14.23 -7.94 6.41
C PHE A 136 -13.34 -9.15 6.19
N HIS A 137 -13.30 -10.04 7.19
CA HIS A 137 -12.87 -11.41 6.95
C HIS A 137 -13.83 -12.05 5.94
N ASN A 138 -13.29 -12.56 4.83
CA ASN A 138 -14.05 -13.14 3.72
C ASN A 138 -14.46 -14.59 4.04
N VAL A 139 -15.15 -14.77 5.17
CA VAL A 139 -15.49 -16.07 5.75
C VAL A 139 -16.91 -16.02 6.29
N CYS A 140 -17.77 -16.89 5.77
CA CYS A 140 -19.15 -17.03 6.24
C CYS A 140 -19.17 -17.44 7.71
N ARG A 141 -19.96 -16.72 8.52
CA ARG A 141 -20.16 -16.99 9.96
C ARG A 141 -21.00 -18.22 10.28
N HIS A 142 -21.52 -18.91 9.26
CA HIS A 142 -22.14 -20.22 9.41
C HIS A 142 -21.04 -21.28 9.46
N HIS A 143 -20.66 -21.86 8.32
CA HIS A 143 -19.67 -22.95 8.23
C HIS A 143 -18.47 -22.54 7.36
N ALA A 144 -17.90 -21.35 7.60
CA ALA A 144 -16.59 -20.89 7.12
C ALA A 144 -16.33 -20.86 5.60
N SER A 145 -17.37 -20.99 4.77
CA SER A 145 -17.22 -20.85 3.31
C SER A 145 -16.83 -19.42 2.93
N THR A 146 -15.88 -19.28 2.01
CA THR A 146 -15.52 -18.00 1.39
C THR A 146 -16.71 -17.38 0.67
N LEU A 147 -16.92 -16.07 0.83
CA LEU A 147 -18.12 -15.37 0.36
C LEU A 147 -17.94 -14.77 -1.04
N ALA A 148 -16.74 -14.29 -1.34
CA ALA A 148 -16.40 -13.63 -2.58
C ALA A 148 -15.02 -14.08 -3.10
N CYS A 149 -14.77 -13.91 -4.39
CA CYS A 149 -13.49 -14.17 -5.02
C CYS A 149 -13.26 -13.12 -6.12
N GLY A 150 -11.99 -12.72 -6.30
CA GLY A 150 -11.59 -11.71 -7.28
C GLY A 150 -12.14 -10.32 -6.96
N SER A 151 -12.58 -9.62 -7.99
CA SER A 151 -13.25 -8.32 -7.89
C SER A 151 -14.55 -8.31 -8.68
N GLY A 152 -15.42 -7.34 -8.40
CA GLY A 152 -16.66 -7.16 -9.15
C GLY A 152 -17.67 -6.28 -8.44
N THR A 153 -18.93 -6.36 -8.88
CA THR A 153 -20.05 -5.59 -8.32
C THR A 153 -21.06 -6.53 -7.66
N LYS A 154 -21.49 -6.23 -6.44
CA LYS A 154 -22.50 -6.99 -5.67
C LYS A 154 -23.28 -6.04 -4.77
N THR A 155 -24.58 -6.25 -4.65
CA THR A 155 -25.41 -5.54 -3.64
C THR A 155 -25.42 -6.23 -2.28
N CYS A 156 -24.99 -7.51 -2.23
CA CYS A 156 -24.84 -8.30 -1.01
C CYS A 156 -23.89 -9.49 -1.27
N PHE A 157 -23.33 -10.05 -0.20
CA PHE A 157 -22.55 -11.28 -0.25
C PHE A 157 -23.43 -12.49 0.09
N VAL A 158 -23.66 -13.35 -0.90
CA VAL A 158 -24.41 -14.61 -0.72
C VAL A 158 -23.43 -15.76 -0.58
N CYS A 159 -23.41 -16.40 0.58
CA CYS A 159 -22.58 -17.57 0.84
C CYS A 159 -22.93 -18.72 -0.12
N PRO A 160 -21.97 -19.24 -0.90
CA PRO A 160 -22.24 -20.28 -1.89
C PRO A 160 -22.63 -21.62 -1.26
N TYR A 161 -22.36 -21.82 0.04
CA TYR A 161 -22.64 -23.08 0.70
C TYR A 161 -24.12 -23.23 1.11
N HIS A 162 -24.67 -22.25 1.85
CA HIS A 162 -26.02 -22.35 2.42
C HIS A 162 -26.86 -21.07 2.23
N ALA A 163 -26.44 -20.17 1.34
CA ALA A 163 -27.14 -18.93 1.01
C ALA A 163 -27.42 -17.99 2.20
N TRP A 164 -26.57 -18.05 3.24
CA TRP A 164 -26.52 -16.95 4.21
C TRP A 164 -26.09 -15.68 3.47
N THR A 165 -26.87 -14.63 3.62
CA THR A 165 -26.74 -13.39 2.86
C THR A 165 -26.32 -12.28 3.80
N TYR A 166 -25.25 -11.59 3.44
CA TYR A 166 -24.68 -10.47 4.19
C TYR A 166 -24.77 -9.18 3.38
N GLY A 167 -25.11 -8.06 4.02
CA GLY A 167 -24.98 -6.74 3.41
C GLY A 167 -23.53 -6.38 3.14
N LEU A 168 -23.30 -5.33 2.36
CA LEU A 168 -21.96 -4.76 2.18
C LEU A 168 -21.46 -4.02 3.43
N ASP A 169 -22.35 -3.75 4.38
CA ASP A 169 -22.06 -3.30 5.74
C ASP A 169 -21.71 -4.45 6.70
N GLY A 170 -21.67 -5.70 6.18
CA GLY A 170 -21.38 -6.91 6.94
C GLY A 170 -22.56 -7.48 7.75
N SER A 171 -23.72 -6.81 7.77
CA SER A 171 -24.88 -7.28 8.53
C SER A 171 -25.44 -8.60 7.97
N LEU A 172 -25.87 -9.53 8.83
CA LEU A 172 -26.55 -10.74 8.39
C LEU A 172 -28.00 -10.42 8.00
N LEU A 173 -28.27 -10.36 6.69
CA LEU A 173 -29.59 -10.01 6.14
C LEU A 173 -30.55 -11.21 6.10
N ARG A 174 -30.03 -12.41 5.77
CA ARG A 174 -30.85 -13.61 5.62
C ARG A 174 -30.07 -14.86 5.97
N ALA A 175 -30.69 -15.75 6.75
CA ALA A 175 -30.21 -17.10 7.01
C ALA A 175 -31.34 -18.10 6.71
N PRO A 176 -31.27 -18.86 5.60
CA PRO A 176 -32.32 -19.81 5.23
C PRO A 176 -32.45 -20.97 6.25
N ARG A 177 -33.67 -21.48 6.41
CA ARG A 177 -33.98 -22.72 7.16
C ARG A 177 -33.48 -22.75 8.62
N ILE A 178 -33.34 -21.59 9.27
CA ILE A 178 -32.92 -21.50 10.67
C ILE A 178 -34.03 -21.80 11.70
N THR A 179 -35.26 -22.10 11.25
CA THR A 179 -36.38 -22.42 12.14
C THR A 179 -36.01 -23.55 13.10
N GLY A 180 -36.20 -23.34 14.40
CA GLY A 180 -35.89 -24.32 15.45
C GLY A 180 -34.51 -24.16 16.11
N ILE A 181 -33.64 -23.29 15.57
CA ILE A 181 -32.40 -22.92 16.26
C ILE A 181 -32.73 -22.19 17.58
N ARG A 182 -32.05 -22.55 18.67
CA ARG A 182 -32.19 -21.90 19.98
C ARG A 182 -30.99 -20.99 20.24
N ASN A 183 -31.18 -19.92 21.01
CA ASN A 183 -30.12 -18.97 21.41
C ASN A 183 -29.35 -18.36 20.22
N PHE A 184 -30.04 -18.10 19.11
CA PHE A 184 -29.45 -17.48 17.93
C PHE A 184 -29.91 -16.03 17.81
N VAL A 185 -28.96 -15.10 17.89
CA VAL A 185 -29.22 -13.66 17.70
C VAL A 185 -28.59 -13.26 16.36
N PRO A 186 -29.36 -13.07 15.26
CA PRO A 186 -28.80 -12.80 13.94
C PRO A 186 -27.78 -11.65 13.90
N LYS A 187 -27.97 -10.62 14.73
CA LYS A 187 -27.07 -9.46 14.84
C LYS A 187 -25.66 -9.82 15.34
N GLU A 188 -25.48 -10.94 16.03
CA GLU A 188 -24.17 -11.43 16.51
C GLU A 188 -23.41 -12.23 15.44
N PHE A 189 -24.07 -12.55 14.33
CA PHE A 189 -23.54 -13.38 13.24
C PHE A 189 -23.29 -12.61 11.95
N GLY A 190 -23.17 -11.28 12.01
CA GLY A 190 -22.63 -10.46 10.91
C GLY A 190 -21.15 -10.76 10.64
N LEU A 191 -20.63 -10.33 9.48
CA LEU A 191 -19.23 -10.51 9.12
C LEU A 191 -18.32 -9.86 10.17
N LEU A 192 -17.16 -10.48 10.40
CA LEU A 192 -16.17 -9.91 11.31
C LEU A 192 -15.43 -8.79 10.56
N PRO A 193 -15.52 -7.53 11.03
CA PRO A 193 -14.88 -6.41 10.36
C PRO A 193 -13.37 -6.49 10.50
N ILE A 194 -12.68 -5.85 9.58
CA ILE A 194 -11.26 -5.53 9.62
C ILE A 194 -11.17 -4.00 9.59
N ARG A 195 -10.27 -3.40 10.37
CA ARG A 195 -10.10 -1.94 10.33
C ARG A 195 -9.58 -1.56 8.94
N VAL A 196 -10.18 -0.54 8.34
CA VAL A 196 -9.82 -0.05 7.00
C VAL A 196 -9.73 1.47 7.04
N ALA A 197 -8.78 2.02 6.29
CA ALA A 197 -8.63 3.44 6.09
C ALA A 197 -8.09 3.73 4.69
N THR A 198 -8.08 5.01 4.32
CA THR A 198 -7.51 5.47 3.06
C THR A 198 -6.49 6.56 3.31
N TRP A 199 -5.44 6.59 2.50
CA TRP A 199 -4.46 7.68 2.46
C TRP A 199 -4.04 7.89 1.01
N GLY A 200 -4.26 9.09 0.47
CA GLY A 200 -4.09 9.35 -0.95
C GLY A 200 -4.89 8.36 -1.81
N PRO A 201 -4.26 7.68 -2.79
CA PRO A 201 -4.93 6.66 -3.62
C PRO A 201 -4.99 5.27 -2.96
N PHE A 202 -4.46 5.11 -1.75
CA PHE A 202 -4.22 3.81 -1.12
C PHE A 202 -5.32 3.41 -0.12
N ILE A 203 -5.64 2.13 -0.09
CA ILE A 203 -6.46 1.46 0.92
C ILE A 203 -5.52 0.63 1.80
N VAL A 204 -5.63 0.85 3.10
CA VAL A 204 -4.86 0.13 4.12
C VAL A 204 -5.80 -0.55 5.10
N VAL A 205 -5.40 -1.71 5.60
CA VAL A 205 -6.14 -2.46 6.62
C VAL A 205 -5.27 -2.81 7.80
N ASN A 206 -5.89 -3.02 8.96
CA ASN A 206 -5.20 -3.49 10.15
C ASN A 206 -5.94 -4.71 10.73
N PHE A 207 -5.25 -5.85 10.72
CA PHE A 207 -5.76 -7.16 11.15
C PHE A 207 -5.69 -7.38 12.67
N GLY A 208 -5.17 -6.40 13.42
CA GLY A 208 -5.07 -6.44 14.88
C GLY A 208 -6.41 -6.29 15.61
N ASP A 209 -6.37 -6.34 16.94
CA ASP A 209 -7.58 -6.41 17.78
C ASP A 209 -8.52 -5.20 17.62
N LEU A 210 -9.82 -5.47 17.55
CA LEU A 210 -10.91 -4.56 17.13
C LEU A 210 -11.27 -3.48 18.16
N GLN A 211 -10.44 -3.26 19.18
CA GLN A 211 -10.85 -2.52 20.38
C GLN A 211 -10.63 -1.00 20.32
N ALA A 212 -9.88 -0.47 19.35
CA ALA A 212 -9.59 0.95 19.25
C ALA A 212 -10.19 1.59 17.99
N ASP A 213 -10.94 2.68 18.18
CA ASP A 213 -11.37 3.58 17.12
C ASP A 213 -10.14 4.15 16.39
N VAL A 214 -10.22 4.26 15.06
CA VAL A 214 -9.15 4.84 14.22
C VAL A 214 -9.53 6.26 13.88
N ASP A 215 -8.78 7.25 14.36
CA ASP A 215 -8.82 8.63 13.83
C ASP A 215 -7.73 8.78 12.75
N ALA A 216 -8.00 9.56 11.70
CA ALA A 216 -7.10 9.77 10.56
C ALA A 216 -5.70 10.25 10.97
N ARG A 217 -5.60 11.05 12.05
CA ARG A 217 -4.30 11.43 12.62
C ARG A 217 -3.54 10.21 13.17
N PHE A 218 -4.25 9.25 13.74
CA PHE A 218 -3.66 8.00 14.19
C PHE A 218 -3.18 7.14 13.00
N LEU A 219 -3.83 7.20 11.83
CA LEU A 219 -3.32 6.47 10.66
C LEU A 219 -1.98 7.04 10.19
N GLU A 220 -1.91 8.35 9.94
CA GLU A 220 -0.67 8.97 9.46
C GLU A 220 0.46 8.76 10.46
N ASP A 221 0.20 9.02 11.75
CA ASP A 221 1.18 8.82 12.82
C ASP A 221 1.65 7.36 12.93
N GLU A 222 0.74 6.37 12.81
CA GLU A 222 1.09 4.94 12.94
C GLU A 222 1.72 4.33 11.68
N TRP A 223 1.34 4.80 10.48
CA TRP A 223 1.75 4.19 9.21
C TRP A 223 2.92 4.91 8.56
N LEU A 224 2.83 6.24 8.43
CA LEU A 224 3.81 7.06 7.69
C LEU A 224 4.67 7.94 8.62
N GLY A 225 4.22 8.18 9.85
CA GLY A 225 4.87 9.06 10.81
C GLY A 225 5.13 10.46 10.24
N SER A 226 6.28 11.02 10.57
CA SER A 226 6.66 12.38 10.15
C SER A 226 6.95 12.49 8.64
N SER A 227 6.95 11.37 7.89
CA SER A 227 7.15 11.36 6.44
C SER A 227 5.89 11.66 5.62
N ALA A 228 4.70 11.60 6.22
CA ALA A 228 3.41 11.73 5.50
C ALA A 228 3.33 13.02 4.65
N LYS A 229 3.66 14.16 5.27
CA LYS A 229 3.66 15.45 4.59
C LYS A 229 4.65 15.49 3.42
N LEU A 230 5.83 14.90 3.58
CA LEU A 230 6.86 14.88 2.55
C LEU A 230 6.43 14.06 1.33
N LEU A 231 5.76 12.93 1.55
CA LEU A 231 5.20 12.12 0.45
C LEU A 231 4.08 12.87 -0.29
N SER A 232 3.15 13.48 0.46
CA SER A 232 2.06 14.28 -0.12
C SER A 232 2.59 15.49 -0.91
N ASP A 233 3.55 16.24 -0.37
CA ASP A 233 4.17 17.39 -1.05
C ASP A 233 4.93 16.98 -2.33
N ASN A 234 5.27 15.70 -2.49
CA ASN A 234 5.89 15.13 -3.69
C ASN A 234 4.87 14.42 -4.61
N GLY A 235 3.58 14.71 -4.45
CA GLY A 235 2.53 14.25 -5.37
C GLY A 235 2.15 12.78 -5.21
N VAL A 236 2.31 12.23 -4.00
CA VAL A 236 1.67 10.96 -3.61
C VAL A 236 0.30 11.29 -3.02
N ASP A 237 -0.68 11.52 -3.89
CA ASP A 237 -2.03 11.94 -3.50
C ASP A 237 -3.10 11.38 -4.47
N SER A 238 -4.36 11.79 -4.29
CA SER A 238 -5.51 11.33 -5.06
C SER A 238 -5.69 12.00 -6.44
N SER A 239 -4.77 12.86 -6.86
CA SER A 239 -4.82 13.50 -8.19
C SER A 239 -4.34 12.58 -9.32
N LEU A 240 -3.63 11.50 -8.99
CA LEU A 240 -3.10 10.55 -9.94
C LEU A 240 -4.20 9.63 -10.50
N SER A 241 -4.10 9.33 -11.79
CA SER A 241 -4.99 8.40 -12.48
C SER A 241 -4.41 6.99 -12.45
N TYR A 242 -5.18 6.02 -11.93
CA TYR A 242 -4.80 4.61 -11.96
C TYR A 242 -4.76 4.07 -13.39
N ILE A 243 -3.69 3.37 -13.74
CA ILE A 243 -3.45 2.79 -15.07
C ILE A 243 -3.74 1.30 -15.08
N CYS A 244 -2.96 0.52 -14.33
CA CYS A 244 -3.10 -0.93 -14.28
C CYS A 244 -2.36 -1.55 -13.10
N ARG A 245 -2.67 -2.83 -12.85
CA ARG A 245 -1.95 -3.69 -11.91
C ARG A 245 -1.16 -4.76 -12.66
N ARG A 246 0.05 -5.06 -12.19
CA ARG A 246 0.84 -6.24 -12.60
C ARG A 246 1.26 -7.03 -11.38
N GLU A 247 1.35 -8.35 -11.52
CA GLU A 247 1.72 -9.25 -10.42
C GLU A 247 2.83 -10.20 -10.86
N TYR A 248 3.87 -10.31 -10.05
CA TYR A 248 5.01 -11.20 -10.29
C TYR A 248 5.16 -12.14 -9.11
N THR A 249 5.33 -13.43 -9.38
CA THR A 249 5.57 -14.43 -8.34
C THR A 249 7.05 -14.80 -8.37
N LEU A 250 7.72 -14.66 -7.23
CA LEU A 250 9.15 -14.91 -7.10
C LEU A 250 9.38 -16.10 -6.17
N ASP A 251 10.35 -16.93 -6.52
CA ASP A 251 10.80 -18.04 -5.68
C ASP A 251 11.88 -17.60 -4.67
N CYS A 252 11.59 -16.51 -3.95
CA CYS A 252 12.39 -15.97 -2.86
C CYS A 252 11.55 -15.61 -1.62
N ASN A 253 12.20 -15.46 -0.47
CA ASN A 253 11.58 -14.88 0.71
C ASN A 253 11.19 -13.41 0.43
N TRP A 254 10.10 -12.93 1.04
CA TRP A 254 9.62 -11.55 0.83
C TRP A 254 10.66 -10.48 1.21
N LYS A 255 11.49 -10.76 2.22
CA LYS A 255 12.53 -9.84 2.65
C LYS A 255 13.62 -9.65 1.60
N VAL A 256 13.93 -10.66 0.80
CA VAL A 256 14.95 -10.56 -0.26
C VAL A 256 14.60 -9.45 -1.26
N PHE A 257 13.32 -9.34 -1.65
CA PHE A 257 12.89 -8.26 -2.54
C PHE A 257 12.93 -6.89 -1.84
N CYS A 258 12.65 -6.84 -0.53
CA CYS A 258 12.77 -5.62 0.25
C CYS A 258 14.24 -5.18 0.34
N ASP A 259 15.16 -6.11 0.60
CA ASP A 259 16.60 -5.85 0.64
C ASP A 259 17.09 -5.30 -0.70
N ASN A 260 16.68 -5.92 -1.81
CA ASN A 260 16.99 -5.47 -3.16
C ASN A 260 16.59 -4.00 -3.40
N TYR A 261 15.42 -3.59 -2.90
CA TYR A 261 14.94 -2.21 -3.01
C TYR A 261 15.68 -1.20 -2.11
N LEU A 262 16.26 -1.67 -1.00
CA LEU A 262 16.74 -0.84 0.11
C LEU A 262 18.25 -0.60 0.11
N ASP A 263 18.93 -0.95 -0.98
CA ASP A 263 20.38 -0.92 -1.07
C ASP A 263 20.99 0.45 -1.45
N GLY A 264 20.19 1.51 -1.51
CA GLY A 264 20.66 2.84 -1.86
C GLY A 264 21.03 3.01 -3.33
N GLY A 265 20.47 2.17 -4.21
CA GLY A 265 20.80 2.18 -5.64
C GLY A 265 22.13 1.50 -5.96
N TYR A 266 22.67 0.70 -5.04
CA TYR A 266 24.00 0.11 -5.16
C TYR A 266 24.09 -0.91 -6.30
N HIS A 267 23.06 -1.74 -6.49
CA HIS A 267 23.00 -2.70 -7.59
C HIS A 267 22.64 -2.05 -8.94
N VAL A 268 21.97 -0.89 -8.94
CA VAL A 268 21.39 -0.24 -10.12
C VAL A 268 22.36 -0.09 -11.29
N PRO A 269 23.58 0.47 -11.13
CA PRO A 269 24.51 0.63 -12.25
C PRO A 269 25.03 -0.70 -12.83
N TYR A 270 24.95 -1.79 -12.08
CA TYR A 270 25.44 -3.11 -12.49
C TYR A 270 24.34 -3.98 -13.10
N ALA A 271 23.13 -3.91 -12.54
CA ALA A 271 21.99 -4.71 -12.92
C ALA A 271 21.09 -4.02 -13.97
N HIS A 272 20.82 -2.73 -13.80
CA HIS A 272 19.81 -1.99 -14.56
C HIS A 272 20.43 -0.90 -15.42
N LYS A 273 21.22 -1.30 -16.43
CA LYS A 273 21.95 -0.35 -17.29
C LYS A 273 21.06 0.73 -17.91
N ASN A 274 19.82 0.37 -18.29
CA ASN A 274 18.86 1.31 -18.86
C ASN A 274 18.36 2.31 -17.80
N LEU A 275 17.96 1.85 -16.61
CA LEU A 275 17.53 2.72 -15.52
C LEU A 275 18.67 3.64 -15.06
N ALA A 276 19.87 3.08 -14.88
CA ALA A 276 21.06 3.82 -14.47
C ALA A 276 21.40 4.98 -15.42
N SER A 277 21.15 4.81 -16.73
CA SER A 277 21.42 5.86 -17.72
C SER A 277 20.53 7.11 -17.58
N GLY A 278 19.37 6.97 -16.93
CA GLY A 278 18.43 8.07 -16.67
C GLY A 278 18.58 8.72 -15.30
N LEU A 279 19.54 8.29 -14.49
CA LEU A 279 19.71 8.73 -13.10
C LEU A 279 21.11 9.28 -12.84
N ASP A 280 21.20 10.34 -12.04
CA ASP A 280 22.46 10.83 -11.48
C ASP A 280 22.73 10.11 -10.15
N LEU A 281 23.37 8.93 -10.23
CA LEU A 281 23.61 8.07 -9.09
C LEU A 281 24.55 8.70 -8.03
N ASP A 282 25.37 9.68 -8.40
CA ASP A 282 26.22 10.39 -7.43
C ASP A 282 25.39 11.33 -6.54
N SER A 283 24.17 11.69 -6.95
CA SER A 283 23.23 12.49 -6.18
C SER A 283 22.36 11.67 -5.19
N TYR A 284 22.57 10.35 -5.12
CA TYR A 284 21.72 9.47 -4.34
C TYR A 284 21.81 9.77 -2.84
N THR A 285 20.66 9.93 -2.18
CA THR A 285 20.58 10.22 -0.74
C THR A 285 19.47 9.43 -0.08
N THR A 286 19.68 9.07 1.19
CA THR A 286 18.70 8.33 1.99
C THR A 286 18.34 9.13 3.23
N GLN A 287 17.03 9.26 3.49
CA GLN A 287 16.48 9.86 4.69
C GLN A 287 15.66 8.82 5.46
N ILE A 288 15.96 8.63 6.74
CA ILE A 288 15.29 7.67 7.61
C ILE A 288 14.26 8.38 8.49
N PHE A 289 13.09 7.78 8.62
CA PHE A 289 11.97 8.17 9.48
C PHE A 289 11.60 7.00 10.39
N GLU A 290 10.52 7.11 11.17
CA GLU A 290 10.16 6.15 12.22
C GLU A 290 9.87 4.75 11.67
N ARG A 291 9.05 4.65 10.61
CA ARG A 291 8.69 3.39 9.94
C ARG A 291 8.88 3.45 8.42
N VAL A 292 9.51 4.51 7.96
CA VAL A 292 9.67 4.82 6.54
C VAL A 292 11.13 5.17 6.26
N SER A 293 11.65 4.74 5.11
CA SER A 293 12.89 5.30 4.54
C SER A 293 12.58 5.88 3.17
N ILE A 294 13.18 7.04 2.86
CA ILE A 294 12.99 7.71 1.58
C ILE A 294 14.35 7.92 0.93
N GLN A 295 14.54 7.27 -0.21
CA GLN A 295 15.70 7.37 -1.07
C GLN A 295 15.39 8.37 -2.20
N ARG A 296 16.36 9.19 -2.60
CA ARG A 296 16.21 10.21 -3.64
C ARG A 296 17.39 10.23 -4.57
N CYS A 297 17.12 10.47 -5.84
CA CYS A 297 18.12 10.62 -6.89
C CYS A 297 17.63 11.66 -7.90
N ALA A 298 18.52 12.51 -8.40
CA ALA A 298 18.22 13.40 -9.51
C ALA A 298 18.14 12.58 -10.81
N GLY A 299 17.26 12.99 -11.72
CA GLY A 299 17.27 12.47 -13.09
C GLY A 299 18.45 13.05 -13.86
N ALA A 300 19.00 12.29 -14.80
CA ALA A 300 20.02 12.80 -15.72
C ALA A 300 19.43 13.96 -16.54
N SER A 301 20.12 15.10 -16.59
CA SER A 301 19.63 16.34 -17.22
C SER A 301 19.17 16.13 -18.66
N THR A 302 17.90 16.46 -18.95
CA THR A 302 17.38 16.53 -20.32
C THR A 302 17.82 17.85 -20.98
N GLU A 303 19.08 17.94 -21.42
CA GLU A 303 19.55 19.09 -22.22
C GLU A 303 18.82 19.22 -23.57
N ASN A 304 18.09 18.19 -23.99
CA ASN A 304 17.29 18.21 -25.22
C ASN A 304 15.81 18.04 -24.87
N GLY A 305 15.04 19.13 -24.91
CA GLY A 305 13.60 19.17 -24.66
C GLY A 305 12.74 18.38 -25.67
N GLY A 306 12.93 17.06 -25.74
CA GLY A 306 12.17 16.13 -26.57
C GLY A 306 11.91 14.84 -25.80
N ASP A 307 10.63 14.43 -25.79
CA ASP A 307 10.01 13.36 -24.99
C ASP A 307 10.10 13.59 -23.47
N PHE A 308 8.95 13.67 -22.80
CA PHE A 308 8.92 13.65 -21.34
C PHE A 308 9.39 12.25 -20.92
N ASP A 309 10.64 12.12 -20.47
CA ASP A 309 11.11 10.90 -19.82
C ASP A 309 10.29 10.66 -18.55
N ARG A 310 9.82 9.42 -18.35
CA ARG A 310 9.04 9.02 -17.17
C ARG A 310 9.79 9.31 -15.87
N LEU A 311 11.13 9.27 -15.91
CA LEU A 311 11.97 9.48 -14.73
C LEU A 311 11.92 10.94 -14.23
N GLY A 312 11.73 11.89 -15.14
CA GLY A 312 11.71 13.32 -14.85
C GLY A 312 13.03 13.82 -14.22
N SER A 313 12.98 14.97 -13.54
CA SER A 313 14.17 15.59 -12.94
C SER A 313 14.54 15.04 -11.56
N LYS A 314 13.63 14.31 -10.91
CA LYS A 314 13.81 13.74 -9.57
C LYS A 314 13.05 12.44 -9.44
N ALA A 315 13.71 11.45 -8.85
CA ALA A 315 13.12 10.19 -8.42
C ALA A 315 13.09 10.13 -6.88
N LEU A 316 11.98 9.64 -6.33
CA LEU A 316 11.76 9.42 -4.91
C LEU A 316 11.27 7.99 -4.72
N TYR A 317 11.95 7.24 -3.85
CA TYR A 317 11.66 5.84 -3.55
C TYR A 317 11.43 5.71 -2.05
N ALA A 318 10.18 5.55 -1.64
CA ALA A 318 9.81 5.42 -0.25
C ALA A 318 9.49 3.97 0.09
N PHE A 319 10.16 3.41 1.09
CA PHE A 319 9.79 2.14 1.68
C PHE A 319 9.02 2.38 2.98
N VAL A 320 7.78 1.89 3.03
CA VAL A 320 6.90 1.89 4.19
C VAL A 320 6.89 0.49 4.78
N TYR A 321 7.39 0.38 6.01
CA TYR A 321 7.48 -0.89 6.71
C TYR A 321 6.07 -1.53 6.92
N PRO A 322 5.90 -2.84 6.68
CA PRO A 322 6.97 -3.82 6.48
C PRO A 322 7.38 -4.10 5.03
N ASN A 323 6.54 -3.82 4.03
CA ASN A 323 6.67 -4.46 2.72
C ASN A 323 6.07 -3.67 1.56
N PHE A 324 5.90 -2.35 1.72
CA PHE A 324 5.26 -1.50 0.73
C PHE A 324 6.19 -0.41 0.24
N MET A 325 6.34 -0.28 -1.07
CA MET A 325 7.18 0.72 -1.70
C MET A 325 6.34 1.68 -2.53
N ILE A 326 6.69 2.96 -2.51
CA ILE A 326 6.11 4.02 -3.34
C ILE A 326 7.22 4.67 -4.13
N ASN A 327 7.15 4.58 -5.45
CA ASN A 327 8.12 5.15 -6.37
C ASN A 327 7.49 6.30 -7.13
N ARG A 328 8.00 7.51 -6.94
CA ARG A 328 7.56 8.71 -7.66
C ARG A 328 8.67 9.19 -8.59
N TYR A 329 8.34 9.28 -9.87
CA TYR A 329 9.23 9.76 -10.94
C TYR A 329 8.50 10.75 -11.82
N GLY A 330 9.05 11.92 -12.16
CA GLY A 330 8.43 12.82 -13.16
C GLY A 330 6.88 12.92 -13.08
N PRO A 331 6.11 12.48 -14.08
CA PRO A 331 4.64 12.34 -14.02
C PRO A 331 4.12 10.93 -13.60
N TRP A 332 5.01 9.96 -13.42
CA TRP A 332 4.72 8.55 -13.14
C TRP A 332 4.80 8.20 -11.64
N LEU A 333 3.90 7.34 -11.18
CA LEU A 333 4.02 6.68 -9.88
C LEU A 333 3.80 5.19 -10.04
N ASP A 334 4.63 4.38 -9.40
CA ASP A 334 4.32 2.98 -9.18
C ASP A 334 4.53 2.58 -7.73
N THR A 335 3.79 1.56 -7.32
CA THR A 335 3.93 0.96 -6.00
C THR A 335 4.43 -0.47 -6.12
N ASN A 336 4.99 -1.01 -5.03
CA ASN A 336 5.43 -2.40 -4.95
C ASN A 336 4.93 -2.93 -3.61
N LEU A 337 3.99 -3.88 -3.62
CA LEU A 337 3.57 -4.60 -2.42
C LEU A 337 4.13 -6.01 -2.46
N VAL A 338 5.02 -6.35 -1.51
CA VAL A 338 5.60 -7.68 -1.42
C VAL A 338 4.77 -8.57 -0.49
N VAL A 339 3.86 -9.35 -1.05
CA VAL A 339 2.99 -10.27 -0.30
C VAL A 339 3.71 -11.59 -0.06
N PRO A 340 3.99 -12.00 1.19
CA PRO A 340 4.61 -13.29 1.43
C PRO A 340 3.61 -14.43 1.14
N LEU A 341 4.04 -15.44 0.40
CA LEU A 341 3.26 -16.64 0.05
C LEU A 341 3.81 -17.91 0.73
N GLY A 342 4.82 -17.75 1.59
CA GLY A 342 5.52 -18.82 2.30
C GLY A 342 6.94 -18.39 2.66
N PRO A 343 7.74 -19.28 3.26
CA PRO A 343 9.11 -18.97 3.68
C PRO A 343 10.07 -18.72 2.50
N ARG A 344 9.74 -19.22 1.30
CA ARG A 344 10.59 -19.18 0.10
C ARG A 344 9.82 -18.74 -1.16
N LYS A 345 8.73 -17.99 -0.97
CA LYS A 345 7.90 -17.53 -2.08
C LYS A 345 7.21 -16.24 -1.70
N CYS A 346 7.21 -15.26 -2.60
CA CYS A 346 6.44 -14.04 -2.46
C CYS A 346 5.77 -13.67 -3.78
N LYS A 347 4.82 -12.75 -3.70
CA LYS A 347 4.21 -12.09 -4.84
C LYS A 347 4.44 -10.60 -4.71
N VAL A 348 5.03 -9.98 -5.74
CA VAL A 348 5.16 -8.53 -5.81
C VAL A 348 4.04 -7.99 -6.69
N VAL A 349 3.23 -7.11 -6.12
CA VAL A 349 2.11 -6.45 -6.80
C VAL A 349 2.49 -5.02 -7.11
N PHE A 350 2.43 -4.67 -8.39
CA PHE A 350 2.65 -3.32 -8.89
C PHE A 350 1.33 -2.67 -9.25
N ASP A 351 1.06 -1.48 -8.71
CA ASP A 351 0.02 -0.60 -9.19
C ASP A 351 0.66 0.63 -9.84
N TYR A 352 0.25 0.95 -11.06
CA TYR A 352 0.78 2.06 -11.85
C TYR A 352 -0.20 3.20 -11.92
N PHE A 353 0.31 4.42 -11.79
CA PHE A 353 -0.46 5.66 -11.84
C PHE A 353 0.26 6.72 -12.66
N LEU A 354 -0.52 7.65 -13.18
CA LEU A 354 -0.05 8.72 -14.04
C LEU A 354 -0.74 10.03 -13.71
N ASP A 355 -0.01 11.14 -13.79
CA ASP A 355 -0.58 12.48 -13.78
C ASP A 355 -1.72 12.58 -14.83
N GLY A 356 -2.87 13.10 -14.42
CA GLY A 356 -4.06 13.19 -15.27
C GLY A 356 -3.83 13.94 -16.59
N SER A 357 -2.83 14.83 -16.65
CA SER A 357 -2.43 15.53 -17.88
C SER A 357 -1.89 14.62 -18.99
N LEU A 358 -1.42 13.41 -18.66
CA LEU A 358 -0.89 12.43 -19.61
C LEU A 358 -1.75 11.16 -19.71
N ALA A 359 -2.92 11.12 -19.06
CA ALA A 359 -3.76 9.92 -18.97
C ALA A 359 -4.19 9.34 -20.34
N ASP A 360 -4.30 10.18 -21.37
CA ASP A 360 -4.68 9.77 -22.74
C ASP A 360 -3.47 9.44 -23.64
N ASP A 361 -2.23 9.65 -23.18
CA ASP A 361 -1.02 9.35 -23.95
C ASP A 361 -0.65 7.87 -23.86
N LYS A 362 -1.30 7.06 -24.69
CA LYS A 362 -1.06 5.61 -24.77
C LYS A 362 0.39 5.25 -25.11
N ALA A 363 1.06 6.05 -25.94
CA ALA A 363 2.44 5.76 -26.34
C ALA A 363 3.39 5.95 -25.15
N PHE A 364 3.19 7.01 -24.36
CA PHE A 364 3.93 7.22 -23.12
C PHE A 364 3.67 6.11 -22.10
N ILE A 365 2.41 5.71 -21.90
CA ILE A 365 2.02 4.63 -20.99
C ILE A 365 2.68 3.31 -21.39
N ASP A 366 2.57 2.91 -22.66
CA ASP A 366 3.10 1.63 -23.14
C ASP A 366 4.62 1.55 -23.02
N ARG A 367 5.33 2.65 -23.31
CA ARG A 367 6.79 2.72 -23.12
C ARG A 367 7.16 2.64 -21.64
N SER A 368 6.50 3.41 -20.78
CA SER A 368 6.78 3.44 -19.34
C SER A 368 6.56 2.07 -18.70
N LEU A 369 5.46 1.41 -19.06
CA LEU A 369 5.15 0.05 -18.61
C LEU A 369 6.15 -1.00 -19.12
N LYS A 370 6.72 -0.81 -20.31
CA LYS A 370 7.75 -1.69 -20.86
C LYS A 370 9.08 -1.52 -20.12
N ASP A 371 9.45 -0.29 -19.80
CA ASP A 371 10.67 -0.01 -19.03
C ASP A 371 10.54 -0.56 -17.61
N SER A 372 9.38 -0.41 -16.97
CA SER A 372 9.09 -1.02 -15.68
C SER A 372 9.19 -2.56 -15.75
N GLU A 373 8.60 -3.19 -16.77
CA GLU A 373 8.68 -4.65 -16.97
C GLU A 373 10.13 -5.13 -17.03
N GLN A 374 10.98 -4.44 -17.78
CA GLN A 374 12.38 -4.82 -17.93
C GLN A 374 13.10 -4.85 -16.57
N VAL A 375 12.96 -3.79 -15.78
CA VAL A 375 13.56 -3.70 -14.44
C VAL A 375 13.05 -4.83 -13.55
N GLN A 376 11.74 -5.12 -13.57
CA GLN A 376 11.20 -6.21 -12.76
C GLN A 376 11.75 -7.58 -13.14
N MET A 377 11.89 -7.85 -14.44
CA MET A 377 12.46 -9.13 -14.89
C MET A 377 13.94 -9.27 -14.49
N GLU A 378 14.69 -8.17 -14.46
CA GLU A 378 16.08 -8.14 -13.97
C GLU A 378 16.13 -8.42 -12.46
N ASP A 379 15.28 -7.76 -11.67
CA ASP A 379 15.20 -7.94 -10.20
C ASP A 379 14.78 -9.35 -9.79
N ILE A 380 13.84 -9.96 -10.52
CA ILE A 380 13.40 -11.35 -10.26
C ILE A 380 14.60 -12.31 -10.34
N ILE A 381 15.44 -12.16 -11.37
CA ILE A 381 16.61 -13.03 -11.57
C ILE A 381 17.59 -12.87 -10.39
N LEU A 382 17.82 -11.64 -9.94
CA LEU A 382 18.71 -11.35 -8.81
C LEU A 382 18.17 -11.93 -7.50
N CYS A 383 16.91 -11.63 -7.17
CA CYS A 383 16.28 -12.06 -5.93
C CYS A 383 16.22 -13.59 -5.79
N GLU A 384 15.88 -14.30 -6.87
CA GLU A 384 15.90 -15.76 -6.85
C GLU A 384 17.32 -16.34 -6.76
N GLY A 385 18.30 -15.64 -7.34
CA GLY A 385 19.73 -15.95 -7.15
C GLY A 385 20.17 -15.80 -5.70
N VAL A 386 19.82 -14.68 -5.06
CA VAL A 386 20.10 -14.41 -3.65
C VAL A 386 19.47 -15.46 -2.76
N GLN A 387 18.20 -15.84 -3.00
CA GLN A 387 17.55 -16.91 -2.22
C GLN A 387 18.32 -18.23 -2.29
N ARG A 388 18.75 -18.66 -3.49
CA ARG A 388 19.58 -19.88 -3.63
C ARG A 388 20.92 -19.75 -2.89
N GLY A 389 21.51 -18.56 -2.87
CA GLY A 389 22.73 -18.26 -2.12
C GLY A 389 22.53 -18.35 -0.61
N LEU A 390 21.43 -17.79 -0.09
CA LEU A 390 21.05 -17.84 1.33
C LEU A 390 20.84 -19.28 1.84
N GLU A 391 20.42 -20.19 0.96
CA GLU A 391 20.22 -21.61 1.26
C GLU A 391 21.53 -22.43 1.25
N SER A 392 22.63 -21.84 0.78
CA SER A 392 23.93 -22.50 0.77
C SER A 392 24.49 -22.58 2.19
N PRO A 393 25.01 -23.74 2.63
CA PRO A 393 25.67 -23.87 3.94
C PRO A 393 26.95 -23.02 4.06
N ALA A 394 27.43 -22.45 2.95
CA ALA A 394 28.58 -21.57 2.92
C ALA A 394 28.27 -20.13 3.38
N PHE A 395 26.99 -19.73 3.45
CA PHE A 395 26.61 -18.37 3.81
C PHE A 395 25.81 -18.34 5.11
N LYS A 396 26.20 -17.45 6.04
CA LYS A 396 25.46 -17.20 7.28
C LYS A 396 25.06 -15.73 7.42
N TYR A 397 25.99 -14.81 7.21
CA TYR A 397 25.77 -13.37 7.30
C TYR A 397 26.58 -12.63 6.24
N GLY A 398 26.11 -11.44 5.86
CA GLY A 398 26.84 -10.45 5.07
C GLY A 398 27.24 -9.23 5.91
N ARG A 399 27.67 -8.17 5.22
CA ARG A 399 27.96 -6.85 5.78
C ARG A 399 27.24 -5.80 4.97
N TYR A 400 26.86 -4.70 5.62
CA TYR A 400 26.32 -3.55 4.92
C TYR A 400 27.44 -2.68 4.33
N ALA A 401 27.17 -2.06 3.19
CA ALA A 401 27.88 -0.90 2.68
C ALA A 401 27.29 0.37 3.34
N PRO A 402 27.96 0.95 4.36
CA PRO A 402 27.34 1.94 5.25
C PRO A 402 26.96 3.26 4.57
N THR A 403 27.54 3.55 3.41
CA THR A 403 27.25 4.77 2.65
C THR A 403 25.94 4.68 1.86
N VAL A 404 25.44 3.47 1.57
CA VAL A 404 24.29 3.27 0.67
C VAL A 404 23.20 2.38 1.27
N GLU A 405 23.54 1.35 2.04
CA GLU A 405 22.58 0.36 2.59
C GLU A 405 21.99 0.75 3.96
N GLN A 406 21.93 2.05 4.29
CA GLN A 406 21.38 2.53 5.56
C GLN A 406 19.88 2.21 5.70
N ALA A 407 19.15 2.27 4.59
CA ALA A 407 17.72 1.95 4.55
C ALA A 407 17.46 0.45 4.80
N MET A 408 18.33 -0.42 4.27
CA MET A 408 18.27 -1.87 4.50
C MET A 408 18.57 -2.21 5.97
N HIS A 409 19.62 -1.61 6.55
CA HIS A 409 19.90 -1.78 7.98
C HIS A 409 18.73 -1.30 8.85
N HIS A 410 18.14 -0.15 8.53
CA HIS A 410 16.96 0.37 9.22
C HIS A 410 15.77 -0.60 9.15
N PHE A 411 15.49 -1.18 7.98
CA PHE A 411 14.46 -2.22 7.81
C PHE A 411 14.70 -3.42 8.73
N HIS A 412 15.92 -3.94 8.78
CA HIS A 412 16.26 -5.06 9.66
C HIS A 412 16.11 -4.72 11.15
N CYS A 413 16.44 -3.50 11.56
CA CYS A 413 16.18 -3.03 12.92
C CYS A 413 14.68 -2.99 13.25
N LEU A 414 13.84 -2.46 12.36
CA LEU A 414 12.38 -2.44 12.54
C LEU A 414 11.79 -3.86 12.61
N LEU A 415 12.31 -4.76 11.77
CA LEU A 415 11.91 -6.15 11.77
C LEU A 415 12.27 -6.83 13.09
N HIS A 416 13.50 -6.69 13.57
CA HIS A 416 13.92 -7.19 14.88
C HIS A 416 13.02 -6.66 16.01
N THR A 417 12.76 -5.35 16.03
CA THR A 417 11.88 -4.72 17.03
C THR A 417 10.48 -5.34 17.01
N SER A 418 9.89 -5.53 15.82
CA SER A 418 8.57 -6.14 15.71
C SER A 418 8.54 -7.59 16.21
N LEU A 419 9.61 -8.35 15.94
CA LEU A 419 9.73 -9.75 16.33
C LEU A 419 10.10 -9.97 17.81
N THR A 420 10.44 -8.91 18.55
CA THR A 420 10.81 -8.98 19.98
C THR A 420 9.76 -8.37 20.91
N LEU A 421 8.81 -7.59 20.38
CA LEU A 421 7.70 -7.03 21.16
C LEU A 421 6.62 -8.10 21.38
N THR A 422 6.66 -8.75 22.55
CA THR A 422 5.64 -9.70 23.02
C THR A 422 4.44 -9.03 23.67
#